data_AF-A0A7X0M9D9-F1
#
_entry.id   AF-A0A7X0M9D9-F1
#
_cell.length_a   1.000
_cell.length_b   1.000
_cell.length_c   1.000
_cell.angle_alpha   90.00
_cell.angle_beta   90.00
_cell.angle_gamma   90.00
#
_symmetry.space_group_name_H-M   'P 1'
#
loop_
_entity.id
_entity.type
_entity.pdbx_description
1 polymer ?
#
loop_
_entity_poly.entity_id
_entity_poly.type
_entity_poly.pdbx_seq_one_letter_code
_entity_poly.pdbx_strand_id
1 'polypeptide(L)'
;MPITTVEDNGRFYVRGVTGETDTAYAGTKVIPVGGHLVGFDDSFADPLVMRAFYDPSRISLPSGFVTIGYLQYMRITFGGQAIPPSVFSPRLASRQLYATANQTFIDFMDPREAKEKEIEVPYYARNGALLNDRLSVESDFYDHPLPNGSLYSIDPAYRVSRYASIVAEVSGDLVVESDVFTLIDGLAPLAEIPITSGDQREAYQIAIAYLTDNNVDSDDSEDAPLLDSITNSDMSAKVVGKYVLLTLPDEEGFGPTLVIQTSQSGPRRVIVHLVGQHEMATLNAGFATDAFWRIYEWLKDNDRLTTAQRKAVANTHRGRGRGGLDADPFDLKPTDVAVEVNYATVLAASKPRLLREAPRFLNGFTWSVLLRYNDDTQIMQATAIRGPKELTSFDAKPPTSAYFDARTSPLLKDYRIDTSNFTRAAMLRENFAAGTKLTYI
;
A
#
# COMPACT_ATOMS: atom_id res chain seq x y z
N MET A 1 5.59 -20.10 -22.79
CA MET A 1 5.09 -19.07 -23.73
C MET A 1 5.39 -17.73 -23.12
N PRO A 2 5.68 -16.69 -23.94
CA PRO A 2 5.91 -15.35 -23.44
C PRO A 2 4.67 -14.76 -22.75
N ILE A 3 4.87 -13.87 -21.78
CA ILE A 3 3.80 -13.04 -21.19
C ILE A 3 3.04 -12.33 -22.31
N THR A 4 1.70 -12.44 -22.29
CA THR A 4 0.80 -11.73 -23.20
C THR A 4 -0.19 -10.89 -22.41
N THR A 5 -0.43 -9.67 -22.88
CA THR A 5 -1.38 -8.72 -22.28
C THR A 5 -2.67 -8.67 -23.07
N VAL A 6 -3.79 -8.54 -22.37
CA VAL A 6 -5.11 -8.34 -22.95
C VAL A 6 -5.77 -7.14 -22.28
N GLU A 7 -6.34 -6.27 -23.09
CA GLU A 7 -7.11 -5.12 -22.63
C GLU A 7 -8.60 -5.43 -22.77
N ASP A 8 -9.38 -5.11 -21.73
CA ASP A 8 -10.83 -5.20 -21.71
C ASP A 8 -11.38 -4.03 -20.87
N ASN A 9 -12.24 -3.17 -21.46
CA ASN A 9 -12.84 -2.00 -20.81
C ASN A 9 -11.83 -1.10 -20.06
N GLY A 10 -10.66 -0.82 -20.67
CA GLY A 10 -9.62 0.02 -20.06
C GLY A 10 -8.86 -0.64 -18.90
N ARG A 11 -9.03 -1.95 -18.71
CA ARG A 11 -8.31 -2.79 -17.74
C ARG A 11 -7.39 -3.76 -18.47
N PHE A 12 -6.19 -3.92 -17.95
CA PHE A 12 -5.19 -4.82 -18.50
C PHE A 12 -5.08 -6.09 -17.68
N TYR A 13 -4.93 -7.21 -18.38
CA TYR A 13 -4.79 -8.55 -17.81
C TYR A 13 -3.60 -9.28 -18.44
N VAL A 14 -2.92 -10.10 -17.66
CA VAL A 14 -1.87 -11.03 -18.10
C VAL A 14 -2.48 -12.40 -18.32
N ARG A 15 -2.34 -12.95 -19.52
CA ARG A 15 -2.72 -14.35 -19.80
C ARG A 15 -1.58 -15.30 -19.51
N GLY A 16 -1.91 -16.52 -19.12
CA GLY A 16 -0.94 -17.60 -19.03
C GLY A 16 -0.39 -17.84 -17.62
N VAL A 17 -1.01 -17.31 -16.56
CA VAL A 17 -0.35 -17.21 -15.23
C VAL A 17 -0.27 -18.55 -14.50
N THR A 18 -1.25 -19.42 -14.69
CA THR A 18 -1.31 -20.80 -14.14
C THR A 18 -1.49 -21.80 -15.29
N GLY A 19 -2.53 -21.63 -16.09
CA GLY A 19 -2.75 -22.32 -17.37
C GLY A 19 -2.65 -21.37 -18.58
N GLU A 20 -2.84 -21.87 -19.81
CA GLU A 20 -2.72 -21.06 -21.04
C GLU A 20 -3.84 -20.01 -21.21
N THR A 21 -4.99 -20.24 -20.58
CA THR A 21 -6.20 -19.41 -20.71
C THR A 21 -6.40 -18.46 -19.53
N ASP A 22 -5.77 -18.72 -18.38
CA ASP A 22 -6.04 -18.00 -17.15
C ASP A 22 -5.50 -16.57 -17.22
N THR A 23 -6.32 -15.61 -16.80
CA THR A 23 -5.98 -14.19 -16.75
C THR A 23 -5.72 -13.73 -15.31
N ALA A 24 -4.67 -12.94 -15.13
CA ALA A 24 -4.43 -12.19 -13.90
C ALA A 24 -4.55 -10.70 -14.19
N TYR A 25 -5.27 -9.97 -13.36
CA TYR A 25 -5.40 -8.53 -13.54
C TYR A 25 -4.06 -7.82 -13.30
N ALA A 26 -3.68 -6.93 -14.20
CA ALA A 26 -2.43 -6.17 -14.16
C ALA A 26 -2.65 -4.74 -13.67
N GLY A 27 -3.71 -4.08 -14.13
CA GLY A 27 -4.07 -2.73 -13.69
C GLY A 27 -4.82 -1.93 -14.76
N THR A 28 -5.05 -0.65 -14.50
CA THR A 28 -5.60 0.32 -15.46
C THR A 28 -4.53 0.84 -16.42
N LYS A 29 -3.25 0.68 -16.07
CA LYS A 29 -2.12 0.97 -16.93
C LYS A 29 -1.06 -0.13 -16.84
N VAL A 30 -0.43 -0.46 -17.96
CA VAL A 30 0.72 -1.37 -18.00
C VAL A 30 1.91 -0.75 -18.74
N ILE A 31 3.10 -1.03 -18.23
CA ILE A 31 4.38 -0.53 -18.75
C ILE A 31 5.35 -1.72 -18.80
N PRO A 32 5.78 -2.16 -19.99
CA PRO A 32 6.83 -3.17 -20.09
C PRO A 32 8.19 -2.56 -19.75
N VAL A 33 8.97 -3.24 -18.91
CA VAL A 33 10.32 -2.80 -18.50
C VAL A 33 11.25 -4.01 -18.50
N GLY A 34 12.19 -4.06 -19.45
CA GLY A 34 13.05 -5.22 -19.62
C GLY A 34 12.23 -6.51 -19.79
N GLY A 35 12.45 -7.48 -18.89
CA GLY A 35 11.67 -8.73 -18.83
C GLY A 35 10.41 -8.69 -17.96
N HIS A 36 10.04 -7.52 -17.44
CA HIS A 36 8.88 -7.33 -16.57
C HIS A 36 7.71 -6.73 -17.32
N LEU A 37 6.51 -7.16 -16.94
CA LEU A 37 5.29 -6.39 -17.18
C LEU A 37 4.88 -5.76 -15.86
N VAL A 38 4.86 -4.43 -15.78
CA VAL A 38 4.49 -3.67 -14.58
C VAL A 38 3.16 -2.99 -14.81
N GLY A 39 2.15 -3.37 -14.03
CA GLY A 39 0.83 -2.76 -14.02
C GLY A 39 0.64 -1.85 -12.80
N PHE A 40 -0.11 -0.78 -13.00
CA PHE A 40 -0.54 0.14 -11.96
C PHE A 40 -2.05 0.24 -11.99
N ASP A 41 -2.64 0.29 -10.80
CA ASP A 41 -4.07 0.47 -10.66
C ASP A 41 -4.40 1.46 -9.54
N ASP A 42 -5.02 2.53 -10.00
CA ASP A 42 -5.47 3.73 -9.30
C ASP A 42 -6.99 3.78 -9.12
N SER A 43 -7.69 2.64 -9.18
CA SER A 43 -9.16 2.57 -8.95
C SER A 43 -9.56 3.00 -7.53
N PHE A 44 -8.64 2.94 -6.56
CA PHE A 44 -8.82 3.51 -5.22
C PHE A 44 -8.06 4.84 -5.12
N ALA A 45 -8.58 5.78 -4.32
CA ALA A 45 -7.90 7.05 -4.09
C ALA A 45 -6.57 6.85 -3.35
N ASP A 46 -6.53 5.93 -2.39
CA ASP A 46 -5.33 5.41 -1.73
C ASP A 46 -5.68 4.05 -1.05
N PRO A 47 -4.92 2.95 -1.24
CA PRO A 47 -3.61 2.85 -1.87
C PRO A 47 -3.64 2.66 -3.39
N LEU A 48 -2.57 3.15 -4.03
CA LEU A 48 -2.18 2.71 -5.37
C LEU A 48 -1.70 1.26 -5.29
N VAL A 49 -2.06 0.42 -6.26
CA VAL A 49 -1.51 -0.93 -6.32
C VAL A 49 -0.67 -1.16 -7.56
N MET A 50 0.57 -1.57 -7.35
CA MET A 50 1.50 -2.00 -8.39
C MET A 50 1.48 -3.53 -8.46
N ARG A 51 1.37 -4.06 -9.68
CA ARG A 51 1.53 -5.48 -9.97
C ARG A 51 2.68 -5.66 -10.92
N ALA A 52 3.53 -6.66 -10.70
CA ALA A 52 4.52 -7.01 -11.70
C ALA A 52 4.59 -8.51 -11.92
N PHE A 53 4.76 -8.87 -13.19
CA PHE A 53 4.88 -10.25 -13.64
C PHE A 53 6.21 -10.41 -14.35
N TYR A 54 6.93 -11.48 -14.00
CA TYR A 54 8.18 -11.85 -14.65
C TYR A 54 8.04 -13.15 -15.41
N ASP A 55 8.48 -13.17 -16.66
CA ASP A 55 8.56 -14.38 -17.47
C ASP A 55 9.90 -15.10 -17.30
N PRO A 56 9.96 -16.21 -16.54
CA PRO A 56 11.19 -16.94 -16.33
C PRO A 56 11.69 -17.66 -17.58
N SER A 57 10.90 -17.76 -18.67
CA SER A 57 11.34 -18.42 -19.92
C SER A 57 12.52 -17.72 -20.58
N ARG A 58 12.83 -16.49 -20.17
CA ARG A 58 13.93 -15.68 -20.70
C ARG A 58 15.19 -15.69 -19.83
N ILE A 59 15.18 -16.35 -18.67
CA ILE A 59 16.35 -16.43 -17.77
C ILE A 59 17.00 -17.80 -17.83
N SER A 60 18.32 -17.80 -18.03
CA SER A 60 19.16 -18.94 -17.65
C SER A 60 19.50 -18.83 -16.17
N LEU A 61 18.87 -19.67 -15.34
CA LEU A 61 19.17 -19.68 -13.91
C LEU A 61 20.55 -20.32 -13.67
N PRO A 62 21.39 -19.73 -12.83
CA PRO A 62 22.62 -20.37 -12.38
C PRO A 62 22.34 -21.69 -11.64
N SER A 63 23.26 -22.65 -11.74
CA SER A 63 23.14 -23.94 -11.05
C SER A 63 22.89 -23.77 -9.55
N GLY A 64 21.96 -24.57 -9.00
CA GLY A 64 21.60 -24.62 -7.58
C GLY A 64 20.47 -23.68 -7.16
N PHE A 65 20.08 -22.71 -7.99
CA PHE A 65 18.94 -21.84 -7.73
C PHE A 65 17.66 -22.46 -8.29
N VAL A 66 16.62 -22.57 -7.46
CA VAL A 66 15.39 -23.29 -7.83
C VAL A 66 14.11 -22.46 -7.73
N THR A 67 14.16 -21.37 -6.96
CA THR A 67 13.00 -20.50 -6.69
C THR A 67 13.31 -19.09 -7.17
N ILE A 68 12.34 -18.44 -7.82
CA ILE A 68 12.39 -17.03 -8.22
C ILE A 68 11.22 -16.30 -7.56
N GLY A 69 11.50 -15.12 -7.01
CA GLY A 69 10.48 -14.23 -6.48
C GLY A 69 10.93 -12.78 -6.50
N TYR A 70 10.03 -11.88 -6.08
CA TYR A 70 10.33 -10.46 -5.95
C TYR A 70 10.62 -10.06 -4.51
N LEU A 71 11.64 -9.24 -4.36
CA LEU A 71 11.94 -8.44 -3.19
C LEU A 71 11.66 -6.99 -3.55
N GLN A 72 11.19 -6.20 -2.60
CA GLN A 72 10.96 -4.78 -2.80
C GLN A 72 11.63 -4.00 -1.67
N TYR A 73 12.33 -2.96 -2.09
CA TYR A 73 13.03 -2.05 -1.22
C TYR A 73 12.45 -0.67 -1.41
N MET A 74 12.36 0.08 -0.32
CA MET A 74 11.76 1.41 -0.31
C MET A 74 12.72 2.43 0.31
N ARG A 75 12.62 3.67 -0.15
CA ARG A 75 13.28 4.85 0.43
C ARG A 75 12.39 6.08 0.24
N ILE A 76 12.24 6.87 1.29
CA ILE A 76 11.45 8.11 1.25
C ILE A 76 12.40 9.29 1.09
N THR A 77 12.04 10.23 0.22
CA THR A 77 12.78 11.48 0.04
C THR A 77 11.88 12.69 0.17
N PHE A 78 12.37 13.73 0.86
CA PHE A 78 11.76 15.05 0.91
C PHE A 78 12.69 16.06 0.24
N GLY A 79 12.22 16.76 -0.79
CA GLY A 79 13.06 17.67 -1.59
C GLY A 79 14.32 16.98 -2.17
N GLY A 80 14.21 15.68 -2.50
CA GLY A 80 15.31 14.85 -2.99
C GLY A 80 16.27 14.31 -1.91
N GLN A 81 16.11 14.71 -0.64
CA GLN A 81 16.93 14.21 0.46
C GLN A 81 16.28 12.99 1.11
N ALA A 82 17.05 11.92 1.32
CA ALA A 82 16.57 10.72 2.01
C ALA A 82 16.24 11.04 3.48
N ILE A 83 15.02 10.73 3.89
CA ILE A 83 14.54 10.87 5.26
C ILE A 83 14.24 9.50 5.87
N PRO A 84 14.37 9.32 7.19
CA PRO A 84 14.03 8.06 7.84
C PRO A 84 12.53 7.78 7.75
N PRO A 85 12.12 6.50 7.65
CA PRO A 85 10.71 6.13 7.54
C PRO A 85 9.85 6.62 8.71
N SER A 86 10.40 6.62 9.94
CA SER A 86 9.69 7.11 11.14
C SER A 86 9.41 8.61 11.13
N VAL A 87 10.15 9.39 10.34
CA VAL A 87 9.97 10.84 10.25
C VAL A 87 8.77 11.18 9.38
N PHE A 88 8.60 10.45 8.27
CA PHE A 88 7.52 10.69 7.31
C PHE A 88 6.15 10.22 7.85
N SER A 89 6.01 8.93 8.12
CA SER A 89 4.73 8.33 8.49
C SER A 89 4.87 7.39 9.68
N PRO A 90 3.99 7.51 10.71
CA PRO A 90 3.92 6.54 11.80
C PRO A 90 3.77 5.09 11.31
N ARG A 91 3.10 4.87 10.17
CA ARG A 91 2.90 3.53 9.57
C ARG A 91 4.21 2.84 9.21
N LEU A 92 5.23 3.63 8.91
CA LEU A 92 6.54 3.15 8.49
C LEU A 92 7.56 3.20 9.63
N ALA A 93 7.20 3.71 10.81
CA ALA A 93 8.13 3.83 11.93
C ALA A 93 8.75 2.49 12.35
N SER A 94 8.01 1.39 12.23
CA SER A 94 8.50 0.01 12.43
C SER A 94 9.68 -0.37 11.52
N ARG A 95 9.80 0.26 10.34
CA ARG A 95 10.89 0.02 9.38
C ARG A 95 12.20 0.66 9.83
N GLN A 96 12.14 1.61 10.77
CA GLN A 96 13.31 2.35 11.24
C GLN A 96 14.38 1.43 11.84
N LEU A 97 13.96 0.33 12.49
CA LEU A 97 14.86 -0.61 13.13
C LEU A 97 15.82 -1.29 12.14
N TYR A 98 15.43 -1.40 10.87
CA TYR A 98 16.20 -2.05 9.81
C TYR A 98 16.44 -1.16 8.59
N ALA A 99 16.25 0.15 8.74
CA ALA A 99 16.67 1.13 7.74
C ALA A 99 18.19 1.21 7.70
N THR A 100 18.76 1.10 6.51
CA THR A 100 20.20 1.29 6.28
C THR A 100 20.59 2.76 6.42
N ALA A 101 21.90 3.06 6.39
CA ALA A 101 22.40 4.43 6.52
C ALA A 101 21.85 5.40 5.46
N ASN A 102 21.57 4.91 4.24
CA ASN A 102 20.97 5.70 3.16
C ASN A 102 19.43 5.73 3.21
N GLN A 103 18.84 5.26 4.31
CA GLN A 103 17.41 5.15 4.57
C GLN A 103 16.66 4.19 3.63
N THR A 104 17.36 3.29 2.94
CA THR A 104 16.73 2.18 2.23
C THR A 104 16.44 1.03 3.19
N PHE A 105 15.25 0.44 3.07
CA PHE A 105 14.80 -0.72 3.85
C PHE A 105 14.01 -1.68 2.97
N ILE A 106 13.82 -2.92 3.44
CA ILE A 106 12.89 -3.87 2.82
C ILE A 106 11.47 -3.38 3.09
N ASP A 107 10.70 -3.12 2.05
CA ASP A 107 9.39 -2.48 2.17
C ASP A 107 8.40 -3.35 2.99
N PHE A 108 8.57 -4.68 2.98
CA PHE A 108 7.84 -5.54 3.91
C PHE A 108 8.59 -6.75 4.45
N MET A 109 8.64 -6.81 5.78
CA MET A 109 8.70 -7.98 6.65
C MET A 109 8.87 -7.49 8.10
N ASP A 110 7.92 -7.77 8.98
CA ASP A 110 8.09 -7.47 10.39
C ASP A 110 9.10 -8.46 10.99
N PRO A 111 10.16 -8.01 11.69
CA PRO A 111 11.15 -8.97 12.17
C PRO A 111 10.64 -9.93 13.25
N ARG A 112 9.58 -9.56 13.99
CA ARG A 112 8.89 -10.41 14.96
C ARG A 112 7.94 -11.36 14.24
N GLU A 113 7.06 -10.89 13.38
CA GLU A 113 6.11 -11.78 12.70
C GLU A 113 6.84 -12.76 11.77
N ALA A 114 7.90 -12.32 11.08
CA ALA A 114 8.76 -13.20 10.30
C ALA A 114 9.44 -14.26 11.16
N LYS A 115 9.79 -13.94 12.41
CA LYS A 115 10.31 -14.93 13.35
C LYS A 115 9.22 -15.91 13.78
N GLU A 116 8.02 -15.43 14.11
CA GLU A 116 6.88 -16.25 14.49
C GLU A 116 6.41 -17.18 13.35
N LYS A 117 6.58 -16.77 12.09
CA LYS A 117 6.27 -17.55 10.88
C LYS A 117 7.48 -18.25 10.24
N GLU A 118 8.64 -18.26 10.91
CA GLU A 118 9.88 -18.91 10.44
C GLU A 118 10.35 -18.46 9.03
N ILE A 119 10.10 -17.21 8.67
CA ILE A 119 10.47 -16.63 7.38
C ILE A 119 11.95 -16.23 7.40
N GLU A 120 12.79 -16.92 6.64
CA GLU A 120 14.24 -16.67 6.55
C GLU A 120 14.53 -15.39 5.75
N VAL A 121 14.22 -15.35 4.45
CA VAL A 121 14.14 -14.14 3.61
C VAL A 121 12.83 -14.20 2.85
N PRO A 122 11.84 -13.31 3.08
CA PRO A 122 10.61 -13.32 2.35
C PRO A 122 10.85 -12.62 1.03
N TYR A 123 10.55 -13.38 0.01
CA TYR A 123 9.86 -12.81 -1.12
C TYR A 123 8.45 -12.39 -0.72
N TYR A 124 7.88 -11.46 -1.49
CA TYR A 124 6.54 -10.95 -1.25
C TYR A 124 5.46 -12.04 -1.18
N ALA A 125 5.55 -13.08 -1.99
CA ALA A 125 4.66 -14.24 -1.89
C ALA A 125 4.72 -14.94 -0.52
N ARG A 126 5.92 -15.05 0.09
CA ARG A 126 6.10 -15.62 1.44
C ARG A 126 5.56 -14.69 2.53
N ASN A 127 5.46 -13.39 2.27
CA ASN A 127 4.72 -12.46 3.15
C ASN A 127 3.24 -12.81 3.23
N GLY A 128 2.69 -13.53 2.23
CA GLY A 128 1.33 -14.03 2.28
C GLY A 128 1.05 -14.85 3.55
N ALA A 129 2.02 -15.59 4.11
CA ALA A 129 1.83 -16.39 5.33
C ALA A 129 1.71 -15.54 6.61
N LEU A 130 2.16 -14.28 6.56
CA LEU A 130 1.98 -13.31 7.63
C LEU A 130 0.53 -12.79 7.65
N LEU A 131 -0.13 -12.77 6.48
CA LEU A 131 -1.44 -12.16 6.29
C LEU A 131 -2.57 -13.18 6.19
N ASN A 132 -2.29 -14.36 5.63
CA ASN A 132 -3.22 -15.42 5.37
C ASN A 132 -2.78 -16.67 6.13
N ASP A 133 -3.51 -17.00 7.18
CA ASP A 133 -3.29 -18.16 8.04
C ASP A 133 -3.58 -19.51 7.35
N ARG A 134 -4.13 -19.49 6.13
CA ARG A 134 -4.40 -20.69 5.32
C ARG A 134 -3.19 -21.16 4.51
N LEU A 135 -2.17 -20.32 4.32
CA LEU A 135 -0.93 -20.74 3.66
C LEU A 135 -0.12 -21.57 4.66
N SER A 136 -0.19 -22.88 4.52
CA SER A 136 0.30 -23.84 5.52
C SER A 136 1.39 -24.76 4.99
N VAL A 137 1.54 -24.86 3.67
CA VAL A 137 2.56 -25.69 3.02
C VAL A 137 3.30 -24.93 1.93
N GLU A 138 4.51 -25.38 1.58
CA GLU A 138 5.37 -24.64 0.65
C GLU A 138 4.79 -24.50 -0.76
N SER A 139 3.97 -25.46 -1.20
CA SER A 139 3.29 -25.39 -2.50
C SER A 139 2.38 -24.18 -2.63
N ASP A 140 1.77 -23.73 -1.53
CA ASP A 140 0.81 -22.63 -1.53
C ASP A 140 1.44 -21.33 -2.03
N PHE A 141 2.76 -21.14 -1.86
CA PHE A 141 3.48 -19.93 -2.30
C PHE A 141 3.70 -19.86 -3.81
N TYR A 142 3.49 -20.97 -4.51
CA TYR A 142 3.60 -21.06 -5.96
C TYR A 142 2.24 -21.02 -6.64
N ASP A 143 1.15 -20.98 -5.88
CA ASP A 143 -0.21 -20.89 -6.40
C ASP A 143 -0.56 -19.45 -6.79
N HIS A 144 -1.61 -19.28 -7.60
CA HIS A 144 -2.13 -17.98 -8.00
C HIS A 144 -3.66 -18.03 -8.07
N PRO A 145 -4.38 -16.95 -7.70
CA PRO A 145 -3.86 -15.68 -7.17
C PRO A 145 -3.45 -15.79 -5.70
N LEU A 146 -2.38 -15.07 -5.33
CA LEU A 146 -1.97 -14.84 -3.96
C LEU A 146 -2.01 -13.34 -3.65
N PRO A 147 -2.38 -12.93 -2.42
CA PRO A 147 -2.51 -11.51 -2.07
C PRO A 147 -1.29 -10.67 -2.42
N ASN A 148 -0.08 -11.22 -2.24
CA ASN A 148 1.18 -10.49 -2.42
C ASN A 148 1.98 -10.98 -3.65
N GLY A 149 1.33 -11.74 -4.52
CA GLY A 149 1.96 -12.40 -5.66
C GLY A 149 2.49 -13.80 -5.33
N SER A 150 3.08 -14.43 -6.34
CA SER A 150 3.45 -15.84 -6.39
C SER A 150 4.93 -16.04 -6.69
N LEU A 151 5.49 -17.12 -6.17
CA LEU A 151 6.82 -17.60 -6.54
C LEU A 151 6.75 -18.39 -7.84
N TYR A 152 7.89 -18.48 -8.52
CA TYR A 152 8.12 -19.46 -9.56
C TYR A 152 9.16 -20.48 -9.11
N SER A 153 8.90 -21.76 -9.39
CA SER A 153 9.86 -22.85 -9.18
C SER A 153 10.26 -23.50 -10.50
N ILE A 154 11.53 -23.88 -10.63
CA ILE A 154 11.95 -24.82 -11.69
C ILE A 154 11.69 -26.28 -11.33
N ASP A 155 11.42 -26.57 -10.05
CA ASP A 155 11.05 -27.90 -9.60
C ASP A 155 9.64 -28.25 -10.13
N PRO A 156 9.49 -29.31 -10.94
CA PRO A 156 8.19 -29.72 -11.45
C PRO A 156 7.14 -29.99 -10.37
N ALA A 157 7.55 -30.35 -9.15
CA ALA A 157 6.63 -30.61 -8.04
C ALA A 157 5.87 -29.36 -7.56
N TYR A 158 6.42 -28.17 -7.81
CA TYR A 158 5.89 -26.89 -7.31
C TYR A 158 5.57 -25.89 -8.44
N ARG A 159 5.49 -26.36 -9.68
CA ARG A 159 5.36 -25.50 -10.88
C ARG A 159 3.91 -25.16 -11.22
N VAL A 160 3.19 -24.58 -10.25
CA VAL A 160 1.76 -24.21 -10.41
C VAL A 160 1.62 -22.84 -11.09
N SER A 161 2.33 -21.82 -10.62
CA SER A 161 2.46 -20.54 -11.32
C SER A 161 3.57 -20.57 -12.37
N ARG A 162 3.28 -20.06 -13.57
CA ARG A 162 4.24 -19.95 -14.69
C ARG A 162 5.13 -18.71 -14.59
N TYR A 163 4.76 -17.74 -13.76
CA TYR A 163 5.44 -16.45 -13.63
C TYR A 163 5.71 -16.14 -12.16
N ALA A 164 6.87 -15.54 -11.86
CA ALA A 164 7.01 -14.87 -10.57
C ALA A 164 6.16 -13.60 -10.62
N SER A 165 5.40 -13.33 -9.56
CA SER A 165 4.56 -12.13 -9.47
C SER A 165 4.70 -11.43 -8.13
N ILE A 166 4.46 -10.12 -8.14
CA ILE A 166 4.35 -9.28 -6.95
C ILE A 166 3.10 -8.43 -7.08
N VAL A 167 2.40 -8.27 -5.97
CA VAL A 167 1.41 -7.23 -5.77
C VAL A 167 1.92 -6.38 -4.62
N ALA A 168 1.99 -5.07 -4.81
CA ALA A 168 2.45 -4.12 -3.81
C ALA A 168 1.45 -2.96 -3.68
N GLU A 169 0.99 -2.69 -2.46
CA GLU A 169 0.20 -1.51 -2.15
C GLU A 169 1.13 -0.37 -1.74
N VAL A 170 0.84 0.82 -2.27
CA VAL A 170 1.56 2.05 -1.93
C VAL A 170 0.55 3.05 -1.42
N SER A 171 0.72 3.39 -0.16
CA SER A 171 -0.09 4.38 0.52
C SER A 171 0.79 5.57 0.88
N GLY A 172 0.41 6.74 0.38
CA GLY A 172 0.97 8.02 0.85
C GLY A 172 0.31 8.47 2.15
N ASP A 173 -0.74 7.78 2.57
CA ASP A 173 -1.58 8.17 3.68
C ASP A 173 -0.87 8.12 5.03
N LEU A 174 -1.20 9.13 5.83
CA LEU A 174 -0.67 9.35 7.17
C LEU A 174 -1.64 8.89 8.26
N VAL A 175 -2.92 8.69 7.92
CA VAL A 175 -3.93 8.15 8.84
C VAL A 175 -3.61 6.70 9.16
N VAL A 176 -3.72 6.32 10.43
CA VAL A 176 -3.50 4.94 10.91
C VAL A 176 -4.77 4.32 11.50
N GLU A 177 -4.75 2.99 11.71
CA GLU A 177 -5.91 2.25 12.23
C GLU A 177 -6.44 2.83 13.55
N SER A 178 -5.56 3.28 14.46
CA SER A 178 -5.97 3.87 15.74
C SER A 178 -6.75 5.17 15.61
N ASP A 179 -6.47 5.95 14.56
CA ASP A 179 -7.16 7.22 14.34
C ASP A 179 -8.58 6.96 13.85
N VAL A 180 -8.74 6.00 12.92
CA VAL A 180 -10.06 5.54 12.46
C VAL A 180 -10.83 4.87 13.59
N PHE A 181 -10.16 4.08 14.44
CA PHE A 181 -10.79 3.50 15.62
C PHE A 181 -11.33 4.58 16.56
N THR A 182 -10.52 5.60 16.87
CA THR A 182 -10.93 6.71 17.75
C THR A 182 -12.11 7.48 17.17
N LEU A 183 -12.13 7.65 15.84
CA LEU A 183 -13.21 8.33 15.11
C LEU A 183 -14.56 7.61 15.25
N ILE A 184 -14.56 6.27 15.23
CA ILE A 184 -15.79 5.48 15.35
C ILE A 184 -16.08 5.00 16.78
N ASP A 185 -15.17 5.24 17.72
CA ASP A 185 -15.33 4.83 19.11
C ASP A 185 -16.51 5.57 19.74
N GLY A 186 -17.47 4.81 20.28
CA GLY A 186 -18.73 5.35 20.80
C GLY A 186 -19.78 5.73 19.75
N LEU A 187 -19.51 5.59 18.44
CA LEU A 187 -20.54 5.73 17.41
C LEU A 187 -21.36 4.44 17.26
N ALA A 188 -22.69 4.57 17.25
CA ALA A 188 -23.56 3.45 16.92
C ALA A 188 -23.31 2.99 15.46
N PRO A 189 -23.28 1.68 15.18
CA PRO A 189 -23.25 1.20 13.81
C PRO A 189 -24.49 1.69 13.04
N LEU A 190 -24.29 2.17 11.82
CA LEU A 190 -25.36 2.38 10.85
C LEU A 190 -25.99 1.03 10.46
N ALA A 191 -25.15 0.01 10.27
CA ALA A 191 -25.62 -1.33 9.93
C ALA A 191 -24.69 -2.43 10.47
N GLU A 192 -25.29 -3.55 10.86
CA GLU A 192 -24.61 -4.81 11.17
C GLU A 192 -25.13 -5.92 10.25
N ILE A 193 -24.31 -6.36 9.29
CA ILE A 193 -24.73 -7.25 8.21
C ILE A 193 -24.10 -8.64 8.43
N PRO A 194 -24.90 -9.71 8.60
CA PRO A 194 -24.37 -11.06 8.77
C PRO A 194 -23.70 -11.57 7.48
N ILE A 195 -22.51 -12.17 7.61
CA ILE A 195 -21.82 -12.82 6.50
C ILE A 195 -22.15 -14.32 6.52
N THR A 196 -22.74 -14.81 5.43
CA THR A 196 -23.09 -16.23 5.29
C THR A 196 -21.86 -17.09 5.04
N SER A 197 -21.93 -18.36 5.44
CA SER A 197 -20.87 -19.33 5.16
C SER A 197 -20.79 -19.60 3.65
N GLY A 198 -19.76 -19.08 3.00
CA GLY A 198 -19.52 -19.26 1.56
C GLY A 198 -19.47 -17.97 0.76
N ASP A 199 -19.91 -16.84 1.32
CA ASP A 199 -19.73 -15.55 0.67
C ASP A 199 -18.23 -15.22 0.53
N GLN A 200 -17.79 -15.06 -0.71
CA GLN A 200 -16.41 -14.74 -1.07
C GLN A 200 -16.20 -13.25 -1.34
N ARG A 201 -17.28 -12.45 -1.31
CA ARG A 201 -17.19 -10.99 -1.49
C ARG A 201 -16.47 -10.36 -0.32
N GLU A 202 -15.90 -9.19 -0.59
CA GLU A 202 -15.28 -8.40 0.45
C GLU A 202 -16.30 -7.61 1.27
N ALA A 203 -15.92 -7.23 2.49
CA ALA A 203 -16.83 -6.61 3.44
C ALA A 203 -17.51 -5.34 2.88
N TYR A 204 -16.80 -4.51 2.12
CA TYR A 204 -17.41 -3.34 1.50
C TYR A 204 -18.39 -3.67 0.38
N GLN A 205 -18.17 -4.72 -0.40
CA GLN A 205 -19.11 -5.12 -1.46
C GLN A 205 -20.42 -5.59 -0.85
N ILE A 206 -20.33 -6.31 0.29
CA ILE A 206 -21.49 -6.70 1.08
C ILE A 206 -22.17 -5.46 1.66
N ALA A 207 -21.42 -4.50 2.18
CA ALA A 207 -21.96 -3.24 2.71
C ALA A 207 -22.66 -2.41 1.64
N ILE A 208 -22.02 -2.15 0.50
CA ILE A 208 -22.60 -1.39 -0.62
C ILE A 208 -23.91 -2.05 -1.06
N ALA A 209 -23.89 -3.35 -1.38
CA ALA A 209 -25.10 -4.06 -1.78
C ALA A 209 -26.23 -3.95 -0.75
N TYR A 210 -25.90 -4.08 0.54
CA TYR A 210 -26.89 -3.95 1.61
C TYR A 210 -27.48 -2.54 1.70
N LEU A 211 -26.64 -1.50 1.62
CA LEU A 211 -27.06 -0.09 1.72
C LEU A 211 -27.74 0.45 0.46
N THR A 212 -27.57 -0.22 -0.68
CA THR A 212 -28.35 0.03 -1.89
C THR A 212 -29.75 -0.59 -1.79
N ASP A 213 -29.87 -1.76 -1.16
CA ASP A 213 -31.13 -2.51 -1.11
C ASP A 213 -31.99 -2.21 0.13
N ASN A 214 -31.42 -1.61 1.18
CA ASN A 214 -32.09 -1.45 2.48
C ASN A 214 -31.99 0.00 2.96
N ASN A 215 -33.12 0.53 3.42
CA ASN A 215 -33.14 1.78 4.15
C ASN A 215 -32.70 1.54 5.61
N VAL A 216 -31.57 2.15 5.98
CA VAL A 216 -30.90 1.99 7.29
C VAL A 216 -30.79 3.31 8.07
N ASP A 217 -31.15 4.42 7.43
CA ASP A 217 -30.96 5.78 7.96
C ASP A 217 -32.29 6.42 8.41
N SER A 218 -33.43 5.73 8.22
CA SER A 218 -34.72 6.23 8.67
C SER A 218 -35.60 5.17 9.33
N ASP A 219 -36.42 5.62 10.27
CA ASP A 219 -37.47 4.83 10.91
C ASP A 219 -38.66 4.58 9.96
N ASP A 220 -38.66 5.19 8.77
CA ASP A 220 -39.72 5.09 7.77
C ASP A 220 -39.31 4.20 6.60
N SER A 221 -39.96 3.05 6.46
CA SER A 221 -39.70 2.10 5.38
C SER A 221 -39.97 2.65 3.97
N GLU A 222 -40.61 3.82 3.84
CA GLU A 222 -40.85 4.49 2.56
C GLU A 222 -39.67 5.35 2.08
N ASP A 223 -38.70 5.69 2.93
CA ASP A 223 -37.53 6.45 2.48
C ASP A 223 -36.60 5.58 1.61
N ALA A 224 -36.00 6.23 0.61
CA ALA A 224 -35.08 5.57 -0.31
C ALA A 224 -33.81 5.11 0.44
N PRO A 225 -33.24 3.94 0.07
CA PRO A 225 -31.94 3.50 0.58
C PRO A 225 -30.84 4.55 0.39
N LEU A 226 -29.89 4.61 1.34
CA LEU A 226 -28.81 5.60 1.35
C LEU A 226 -28.01 5.63 0.03
N LEU A 227 -27.82 4.47 -0.61
CA LEU A 227 -27.05 4.34 -1.84
C LEU A 227 -27.90 4.10 -3.10
N ASP A 228 -29.23 4.31 -3.07
CA ASP A 228 -30.13 4.01 -4.20
C ASP A 228 -29.76 4.74 -5.50
N SER A 229 -29.27 5.98 -5.38
CA SER A 229 -28.88 6.83 -6.53
C SER A 229 -27.37 7.05 -6.66
N ILE A 230 -26.56 6.42 -5.81
CA ILE A 230 -25.11 6.63 -5.75
C ILE A 230 -24.44 5.42 -6.38
N THR A 231 -23.71 5.64 -7.47
CA THR A 231 -22.92 4.58 -8.10
C THR A 231 -21.53 4.51 -7.49
N ASN A 232 -20.84 3.37 -7.67
CA ASN A 232 -19.45 3.24 -7.24
C ASN A 232 -18.56 4.33 -7.82
N SER A 233 -18.79 4.73 -9.08
CA SER A 233 -18.04 5.79 -9.75
C SER A 233 -18.30 7.20 -9.20
N ASP A 234 -19.24 7.36 -8.26
CA ASP A 234 -19.50 8.61 -7.55
C ASP A 234 -18.85 8.62 -6.14
N MET A 235 -18.42 7.46 -5.64
CA MET A 235 -17.81 7.31 -4.32
C MET A 235 -16.28 7.29 -4.42
N SER A 236 -15.59 7.90 -3.46
CA SER A 236 -14.14 7.73 -3.28
C SER A 236 -13.88 6.66 -2.23
N ALA A 237 -12.91 5.78 -2.48
CA ALA A 237 -12.60 4.67 -1.59
C ALA A 237 -11.14 4.71 -1.13
N LYS A 238 -10.96 4.49 0.17
CA LYS A 238 -9.66 4.47 0.85
C LYS A 238 -9.56 3.28 1.79
N VAL A 239 -8.37 2.68 1.91
CA VAL A 239 -8.10 1.61 2.87
C VAL A 239 -7.18 2.11 3.98
N VAL A 240 -7.64 1.98 5.23
CA VAL A 240 -6.82 2.29 6.41
C VAL A 240 -6.89 1.11 7.37
N GLY A 241 -5.79 0.40 7.49
CA GLY A 241 -5.73 -0.73 8.37
C GLY A 241 -6.74 -1.83 8.00
N LYS A 242 -7.52 -2.29 8.99
CA LYS A 242 -8.68 -3.17 8.78
C LYS A 242 -9.97 -2.47 8.30
N TYR A 243 -9.95 -1.16 8.04
CA TYR A 243 -11.12 -0.34 7.69
C TYR A 243 -11.15 0.03 6.21
N VAL A 244 -12.32 -0.09 5.56
CA VAL A 244 -12.59 0.52 4.24
C VAL A 244 -13.33 1.83 4.51
N LEU A 245 -12.82 2.94 4.01
CA LEU A 245 -13.43 4.25 4.10
C LEU A 245 -14.02 4.56 2.72
N LEU A 246 -15.35 4.62 2.61
CA LEU A 246 -16.05 5.02 1.39
C LEU A 246 -16.66 6.40 1.58
N THR A 247 -16.07 7.41 0.97
CA THR A 247 -16.56 8.79 0.99
C THR A 247 -17.64 8.95 -0.08
N LEU A 248 -18.83 9.35 0.35
CA LEU A 248 -19.98 9.59 -0.51
C LEU A 248 -19.83 10.91 -1.28
N PRO A 249 -20.51 11.07 -2.44
CA PRO A 249 -20.48 12.31 -3.20
C PRO A 249 -21.06 13.48 -2.39
N ASP A 250 -20.46 14.65 -2.56
CA ASP A 250 -20.92 15.94 -2.02
C ASP A 250 -20.43 17.09 -2.94
N GLU A 251 -21.04 18.27 -2.82
CA GLU A 251 -20.73 19.44 -3.67
C GLU A 251 -19.25 19.87 -3.59
N GLU A 252 -18.60 19.66 -2.44
CA GLU A 252 -17.19 20.01 -2.22
C GLU A 252 -16.23 18.82 -2.38
N GLY A 253 -16.74 17.61 -2.70
CA GLY A 253 -15.93 16.40 -2.85
C GLY A 253 -15.43 15.78 -1.52
N PHE A 254 -15.96 16.23 -0.38
CA PHE A 254 -15.62 15.75 0.97
C PHE A 254 -16.85 15.24 1.71
N GLY A 255 -17.69 14.42 1.08
CA GLY A 255 -18.94 13.98 1.69
C GLY A 255 -18.78 13.11 2.95
N PRO A 256 -19.91 12.71 3.56
CA PRO A 256 -19.89 11.78 4.66
C PRO A 256 -19.22 10.47 4.25
N THR A 257 -18.56 9.80 5.20
CA THR A 257 -17.73 8.62 4.93
C THR A 257 -18.27 7.40 5.68
N LEU A 258 -18.52 6.33 4.94
CA LEU A 258 -18.81 5.02 5.49
C LEU A 258 -17.51 4.37 5.95
N VAL A 259 -17.42 4.01 7.22
CA VAL A 259 -16.31 3.24 7.80
C VAL A 259 -16.75 1.79 7.96
N ILE A 260 -16.16 0.91 7.16
CA ILE A 260 -16.56 -0.50 7.03
C ILE A 260 -15.47 -1.41 7.59
N GLN A 261 -15.86 -2.31 8.48
CA GLN A 261 -15.00 -3.33 9.06
C GLN A 261 -15.69 -4.70 9.13
N THR A 262 -14.92 -5.75 9.37
CA THR A 262 -15.47 -7.08 9.70
C THR A 262 -15.35 -7.30 11.21
N SER A 263 -16.44 -7.72 11.87
CA SER A 263 -16.41 -8.12 13.27
C SER A 263 -15.43 -9.27 13.50
N GLN A 264 -14.59 -9.15 14.52
CA GLN A 264 -13.68 -10.21 14.97
C GLN A 264 -14.25 -11.05 16.12
N SER A 265 -15.41 -10.67 16.68
CA SER A 265 -16.03 -11.32 17.84
C SER A 265 -17.43 -11.85 17.50
N GLY A 266 -17.64 -13.16 17.69
CA GLY A 266 -18.94 -13.81 17.43
C GLY A 266 -19.13 -14.22 15.96
N PRO A 267 -20.39 -14.36 15.50
CA PRO A 267 -20.68 -14.64 14.09
C PRO A 267 -20.04 -13.56 13.20
N ARG A 268 -19.44 -13.96 12.07
CA ARG A 268 -18.80 -13.04 11.15
C ARG A 268 -19.84 -12.05 10.58
N ARG A 269 -19.60 -10.75 10.77
CA ARG A 269 -20.49 -9.66 10.34
C ARG A 269 -19.67 -8.54 9.71
N VAL A 270 -20.29 -7.80 8.79
CA VAL A 270 -19.81 -6.48 8.37
C VAL A 270 -20.45 -5.44 9.28
N ILE A 271 -19.63 -4.54 9.83
CA ILE A 271 -20.10 -3.40 10.63
C ILE A 271 -19.81 -2.15 9.80
N VAL A 272 -20.84 -1.32 9.65
CA VAL A 272 -20.77 -0.04 8.93
C VAL A 272 -21.07 1.09 9.91
N HIS A 273 -20.22 2.10 9.94
CA HIS A 273 -20.46 3.37 10.62
C HIS A 273 -20.57 4.49 9.59
N LEU A 274 -21.37 5.51 9.87
CA LEU A 274 -21.41 6.74 9.09
C LEU A 274 -20.72 7.84 9.87
N VAL A 275 -19.69 8.43 9.27
CA VAL A 275 -18.95 9.56 9.85
C VAL A 275 -19.24 10.81 9.04
N GLY A 276 -19.51 11.92 9.72
CA GLY A 276 -19.75 13.21 9.09
C GLY A 276 -18.51 13.78 8.38
N GLN A 277 -18.76 14.73 7.47
CA GLN A 277 -17.74 15.43 6.70
C GLN A 277 -16.77 16.21 7.59
N HIS A 278 -17.24 16.87 8.64
CA HIS A 278 -16.41 17.69 9.52
C HIS A 278 -15.40 16.86 10.32
N GLU A 279 -15.81 15.69 10.81
CA GLU A 279 -14.94 14.78 11.54
C GLU A 279 -13.84 14.21 10.62
N MET A 280 -14.22 13.83 9.38
CA MET A 280 -13.26 13.37 8.37
C MET A 280 -12.29 14.48 7.91
N ALA A 281 -12.77 15.71 7.74
CA ALA A 281 -11.93 16.85 7.40
C ALA A 281 -10.92 17.14 8.51
N THR A 282 -11.38 17.12 9.78
CA THR A 282 -10.51 17.30 10.96
C THR A 282 -9.44 16.23 11.04
N LEU A 283 -9.80 14.97 10.77
CA LEU A 283 -8.85 13.86 10.72
C LEU A 283 -7.76 14.11 9.67
N ASN A 284 -8.12 14.48 8.44
CA ASN A 284 -7.15 14.60 7.35
C ASN A 284 -6.23 15.83 7.45
N ALA A 285 -6.74 16.97 7.92
CA ALA A 285 -6.04 18.25 7.90
C ALA A 285 -4.79 18.29 8.81
N GLY A 286 -4.83 17.60 9.96
CA GLY A 286 -3.72 17.63 10.95
C GLY A 286 -2.49 16.81 10.55
N PHE A 287 -2.67 15.69 9.84
CA PHE A 287 -1.57 14.73 9.70
C PHE A 287 -0.45 15.17 8.76
N ALA A 288 -0.79 15.83 7.65
CA ALA A 288 0.21 16.30 6.68
C ALA A 288 1.12 17.36 7.29
N THR A 289 0.52 18.34 7.98
CA THR A 289 1.23 19.38 8.73
C THR A 289 2.14 18.77 9.80
N ASP A 290 1.65 17.80 10.56
CA ASP A 290 2.46 17.08 11.55
C ASP A 290 3.64 16.33 10.91
N ALA A 291 3.44 15.73 9.75
CA ALA A 291 4.53 15.08 9.01
C ALA A 291 5.60 16.08 8.58
N PHE A 292 5.21 17.26 8.09
CA PHE A 292 6.17 18.29 7.71
C PHE A 292 6.92 18.87 8.90
N TRP A 293 6.28 19.04 10.07
CA TRP A 293 6.98 19.42 11.29
C TRP A 293 7.99 18.38 11.75
N ARG A 294 7.66 17.07 11.69
CA ARG A 294 8.63 15.99 11.97
C ARG A 294 9.81 16.03 11.00
N ILE A 295 9.55 16.23 9.70
CA ILE A 295 10.58 16.35 8.67
C ILE A 295 11.46 17.58 8.95
N TYR A 296 10.86 18.72 9.28
CA TYR A 296 11.59 19.94 9.59
C TYR A 296 12.53 19.75 10.78
N GLU A 297 12.04 19.25 11.91
CA GLU A 297 12.86 19.04 13.11
C GLU A 297 13.99 18.05 12.83
N TRP A 298 13.72 16.96 12.11
CA TRP A 298 14.77 16.03 11.72
C TRP A 298 15.83 16.67 10.81
N LEU A 299 15.42 17.44 9.80
CA LEU A 299 16.36 18.13 8.91
C LEU A 299 17.17 19.19 9.67
N LYS A 300 16.57 19.87 10.65
CA LYS A 300 17.22 20.85 11.52
C LYS A 300 18.28 20.20 12.39
N ASP A 301 17.92 19.13 13.10
CA ASP A 301 18.81 18.41 14.01
C ASP A 301 19.99 17.73 13.29
N ASN A 302 19.85 17.51 11.97
CA ASN A 302 20.89 16.90 11.13
C ASN A 302 21.63 17.92 10.24
N ASP A 303 21.44 19.22 10.44
CA ASP A 303 22.05 20.30 9.64
C ASP A 303 21.77 20.21 8.12
N ARG A 304 20.62 19.64 7.75
CA ARG A 304 20.21 19.37 6.35
C ARG A 304 19.24 20.39 5.76
N LEU A 305 18.76 21.34 6.56
CA LEU A 305 17.93 22.44 6.07
C LEU A 305 18.69 23.35 5.12
N THR A 306 18.14 23.55 3.92
CA THR A 306 18.62 24.55 2.96
C THR A 306 18.39 25.97 3.48
N THR A 307 19.15 26.95 2.96
CA THR A 307 18.99 28.37 3.29
C THR A 307 17.56 28.87 3.05
N ALA A 308 16.89 28.36 2.00
CA ALA A 308 15.50 28.72 1.69
C ALA A 308 14.54 28.20 2.77
N GLN A 309 14.65 26.93 3.17
CA GLN A 309 13.83 26.33 4.22
C GLN A 309 14.03 27.02 5.58
N ARG A 310 15.27 27.36 5.94
CA ARG A 310 15.56 28.12 7.17
C ARG A 310 14.88 29.50 7.19
N LYS A 311 14.82 30.17 6.03
CA LYS A 311 14.16 31.48 5.88
C LYS A 311 12.64 31.38 5.91
N ALA A 312 12.06 30.35 5.30
CA ALA A 312 10.61 30.11 5.31
C ALA A 312 10.10 30.04 6.76
N VAL A 313 10.71 29.19 7.59
CA VAL A 313 10.33 29.01 9.00
C VAL A 313 10.51 30.27 9.84
N ALA A 314 11.59 31.04 9.61
CA ALA A 314 11.79 32.31 10.29
C ALA A 314 10.71 33.35 9.97
N ASN A 315 10.07 33.26 8.80
CA ASN A 315 8.98 34.14 8.38
C ASN A 315 7.63 33.66 8.93
N THR A 316 7.35 32.35 8.94
CA THR A 316 6.13 31.78 9.55
C THR A 316 6.07 32.05 11.07
N HIS A 317 7.20 32.02 11.77
CA HIS A 317 7.25 32.34 13.22
C HIS A 317 7.10 33.83 13.58
N ARG A 318 7.25 34.76 12.62
CA ARG A 318 7.12 36.21 12.88
C ARG A 318 5.68 36.72 12.82
N GLY A 319 4.74 35.98 12.25
CA GLY A 319 3.31 36.34 12.12
C GLY A 319 2.44 35.99 13.34
N ARG A 320 2.98 36.15 14.56
CA ARG A 320 2.46 35.56 15.82
C ARG A 320 1.15 36.16 16.37
N GLY A 321 0.28 36.68 15.53
CA GLY A 321 -0.94 37.36 15.96
C GLY A 321 -2.14 37.03 15.09
N ARG A 322 -2.61 35.77 15.13
CA ARG A 322 -4.04 35.34 15.09
C ARG A 322 -4.33 33.90 14.63
N GLY A 323 -3.36 33.03 14.33
CA GLY A 323 -3.68 31.62 14.01
C GLY A 323 -2.55 30.57 13.90
N GLY A 324 -1.32 30.83 14.37
CA GLY A 324 -0.15 30.08 13.89
C GLY A 324 0.45 29.02 14.82
N LEU A 325 -0.30 27.97 15.20
CA LEU A 325 0.28 26.70 15.66
C LEU A 325 0.22 25.60 14.58
N ASP A 326 -0.61 25.76 13.55
CA ASP A 326 -0.90 24.70 12.56
C ASP A 326 -0.50 25.07 11.11
N ALA A 327 0.42 26.03 10.92
CA ALA A 327 0.94 26.35 9.59
C ALA A 327 2.10 25.42 9.21
N ASP A 328 2.17 24.99 7.94
CA ASP A 328 3.27 24.18 7.41
C ASP A 328 4.62 24.90 7.61
N PRO A 329 5.68 24.22 8.12
CA PRO A 329 7.01 24.79 8.22
C PRO A 329 7.66 25.10 6.86
N PHE A 330 7.15 24.54 5.77
CA PHE A 330 7.67 24.72 4.43
C PHE A 330 6.73 25.59 3.58
N ASP A 331 7.32 26.47 2.76
CA ASP A 331 6.59 27.25 1.75
C ASP A 331 6.40 26.38 0.50
N LEU A 332 5.48 25.41 0.57
CA LEU A 332 5.16 24.47 -0.51
C LEU A 332 4.03 25.00 -1.37
N LYS A 333 4.21 24.98 -2.69
CA LYS A 333 3.14 25.27 -3.64
C LYS A 333 2.34 23.98 -3.92
N PRO A 334 1.05 24.08 -4.31
CA PRO A 334 0.25 22.93 -4.73
C PRO A 334 0.87 22.10 -5.87
N THR A 335 1.78 22.68 -6.65
CA THR A 335 2.51 22.01 -7.74
C THR A 335 3.77 21.28 -7.29
N ASP A 336 4.27 21.58 -6.09
CA ASP A 336 5.54 21.06 -5.61
C ASP A 336 5.39 19.61 -5.16
N VAL A 337 6.31 18.76 -5.63
CA VAL A 337 6.43 17.40 -5.11
C VAL A 337 7.11 17.49 -3.75
N ALA A 338 6.31 17.38 -2.70
CA ALA A 338 6.79 17.47 -1.32
C ALA A 338 7.58 16.21 -0.95
N VAL A 339 6.97 15.03 -1.18
CA VAL A 339 7.53 13.74 -0.81
C VAL A 339 7.52 12.80 -2.01
N GLU A 340 8.61 12.05 -2.17
CA GLU A 340 8.73 10.99 -3.15
C GLU A 340 9.04 9.66 -2.45
N VAL A 341 8.16 8.69 -2.67
CA VAL A 341 8.31 7.32 -2.20
C VAL A 341 8.96 6.51 -3.30
N ASN A 342 10.23 6.15 -3.12
CA ASN A 342 11.04 5.47 -4.12
C ASN A 342 11.05 3.97 -3.85
N TYR A 343 10.79 3.18 -4.87
CA TYR A 343 10.85 1.73 -4.84
C TYR A 343 11.94 1.19 -5.77
N ALA A 344 12.62 0.15 -5.31
CA ALA A 344 13.39 -0.77 -6.13
C ALA A 344 12.77 -2.17 -5.99
N THR A 345 12.13 -2.65 -7.05
CA THR A 345 11.53 -3.98 -7.11
C THR A 345 12.51 -4.90 -7.83
N VAL A 346 13.04 -5.87 -7.09
CA VAL A 346 14.14 -6.74 -7.49
C VAL A 346 13.61 -8.15 -7.66
N LEU A 347 13.85 -8.74 -8.84
CA LEU A 347 13.69 -10.17 -9.03
C LEU A 347 14.97 -10.85 -8.53
N ALA A 348 14.81 -11.80 -7.63
CA ALA A 348 15.93 -12.58 -7.15
C ALA A 348 15.63 -14.09 -7.15
N ALA A 349 16.69 -14.87 -7.22
CA ALA A 349 16.65 -16.31 -7.12
C ALA A 349 17.19 -16.78 -5.76
N SER A 350 16.62 -17.87 -5.25
CA SER A 350 17.11 -18.58 -4.07
C SER A 350 17.35 -20.07 -4.31
N LYS A 351 18.26 -20.64 -3.53
CA LYS A 351 18.49 -22.09 -3.40
C LYS A 351 17.42 -22.74 -2.51
N PRO A 352 17.25 -24.09 -2.52
CA PRO A 352 16.25 -24.79 -1.72
C PRO A 352 16.39 -24.60 -0.19
N ARG A 353 17.61 -24.39 0.30
CA ARG A 353 17.90 -24.02 1.69
C ARG A 353 18.55 -22.65 1.69
N LEU A 354 17.86 -21.66 2.25
CA LEU A 354 18.25 -20.25 2.29
C LEU A 354 19.31 -19.97 3.38
N LEU A 355 20.27 -20.87 3.60
CA LEU A 355 21.28 -20.76 4.67
C LEU A 355 22.12 -19.47 4.55
N ARG A 356 21.69 -18.35 5.16
CA ARG A 356 22.39 -17.05 5.26
C ARG A 356 22.93 -16.42 3.96
N GLU A 357 22.86 -17.10 2.82
CA GLU A 357 23.28 -16.60 1.54
C GLU A 357 22.22 -15.63 1.02
N ALA A 358 22.64 -14.41 0.68
CA ALA A 358 21.74 -13.41 0.13
C ALA A 358 21.12 -13.94 -1.18
N PRO A 359 19.82 -13.69 -1.42
CA PRO A 359 19.18 -14.04 -2.68
C PRO A 359 19.95 -13.39 -3.84
N ARG A 360 20.08 -14.13 -4.95
CA ARG A 360 20.86 -13.67 -6.10
C ARG A 360 20.01 -12.73 -6.95
N PHE A 361 20.45 -11.48 -7.05
CA PHE A 361 19.90 -10.52 -8.00
C PHE A 361 19.91 -11.10 -9.43
N LEU A 362 18.77 -11.05 -10.10
CA LEU A 362 18.64 -11.41 -11.51
C LEU A 362 18.44 -10.15 -12.36
N ASN A 363 17.38 -9.39 -12.08
CA ASN A 363 17.04 -8.12 -12.69
C ASN A 363 16.06 -7.34 -11.78
N GLY A 364 15.55 -6.21 -12.24
CA GLY A 364 14.50 -5.49 -11.54
C GLY A 364 14.12 -4.20 -12.22
N PHE A 365 13.40 -3.35 -11.48
CA PHE A 365 13.04 -2.02 -11.93
C PHE A 365 12.86 -1.07 -10.73
N THR A 366 13.10 0.22 -10.97
CA THR A 366 12.77 1.29 -10.02
C THR A 366 11.49 1.98 -10.43
N TRP A 367 10.72 2.49 -9.48
CA TRP A 367 9.55 3.32 -9.70
C TRP A 367 9.29 4.18 -8.46
N SER A 368 8.48 5.22 -8.57
CA SER A 368 8.18 6.06 -7.41
C SER A 368 6.80 6.69 -7.47
N VAL A 369 6.26 6.98 -6.30
CA VAL A 369 5.00 7.72 -6.11
C VAL A 369 5.33 9.12 -5.58
N LEU A 370 4.75 10.12 -6.23
CA LEU A 370 4.96 11.53 -5.92
C LEU A 370 3.74 12.07 -5.17
N LEU A 371 4.00 12.52 -3.96
CA LEU A 371 3.02 13.10 -3.07
C LEU A 371 3.10 14.62 -3.16
N ARG A 372 1.95 15.25 -3.44
CA ARG A 372 1.80 16.70 -3.37
C ARG A 372 0.97 17.05 -2.15
N TYR A 373 1.22 18.24 -1.62
CA TYR A 373 0.47 18.82 -0.54
C TYR A 373 -0.37 19.98 -1.08
N ASN A 374 -1.64 20.01 -0.70
CA ASN A 374 -2.51 21.14 -0.94
C ASN A 374 -2.70 21.88 0.38
N ASP A 375 -2.23 23.13 0.46
CA ASP A 375 -2.32 23.97 1.66
C ASP A 375 -3.77 24.35 2.00
N ASP A 376 -4.63 24.51 0.99
CA ASP A 376 -6.05 24.88 1.20
C ASP A 376 -6.84 23.75 1.87
N THR A 377 -6.58 22.51 1.48
CA THR A 377 -7.26 21.33 2.04
C THR A 377 -6.45 20.62 3.13
N GLN A 378 -5.18 20.98 3.28
CA GLN A 378 -4.18 20.34 4.14
C GLN A 378 -4.02 18.83 3.90
N ILE A 379 -4.33 18.36 2.69
CA ILE A 379 -4.23 16.94 2.33
C ILE A 379 -2.95 16.69 1.54
N MET A 380 -2.23 15.64 1.94
CA MET A 380 -1.18 15.06 1.13
C MET A 380 -1.76 13.93 0.27
N GLN A 381 -1.62 14.04 -1.05
CA GLN A 381 -2.22 13.10 -2.01
C GLN A 381 -1.16 12.55 -2.95
N ALA A 382 -1.31 11.28 -3.34
CA ALA A 382 -0.58 10.72 -4.46
C ALA A 382 -1.08 11.38 -5.75
N THR A 383 -0.17 11.99 -6.52
CA THR A 383 -0.54 12.77 -7.71
C THR A 383 0.09 12.25 -8.99
N ALA A 384 1.23 11.60 -8.87
CA ALA A 384 1.95 11.08 -10.01
C ALA A 384 2.77 9.84 -9.69
N ILE A 385 2.97 9.02 -10.71
CA ILE A 385 3.90 7.89 -10.69
C ILE A 385 5.03 8.23 -11.67
N ARG A 386 6.30 8.15 -11.22
CA ARG A 386 7.40 8.11 -12.19
C ARG A 386 7.44 6.74 -12.83
N GLY A 387 7.41 6.73 -14.16
CA GLY A 387 7.43 5.49 -14.95
C GLY A 387 8.56 4.56 -14.54
N PRO A 388 8.32 3.23 -14.49
CA PRO A 388 9.30 2.28 -14.06
C PRO A 388 10.50 2.27 -15.02
N LYS A 389 11.71 2.18 -14.45
CA LYS A 389 12.97 2.12 -15.21
C LYS A 389 13.71 0.83 -14.89
N GLU A 390 14.27 0.20 -15.91
CA GLU A 390 15.00 -1.05 -15.75
C GLU A 390 16.20 -0.87 -14.81
N LEU A 391 16.34 -1.79 -13.87
CA LEU A 391 17.42 -1.83 -12.90
C LEU A 391 18.41 -2.91 -13.35
N THR A 392 19.57 -2.47 -13.82
CA THR A 392 20.64 -3.37 -14.28
C THR A 392 21.52 -3.89 -13.15
N SER A 393 21.49 -3.22 -11.99
CA SER A 393 22.21 -3.64 -10.79
C SER A 393 21.52 -3.12 -9.54
N PHE A 394 21.55 -3.91 -8.47
CA PHE A 394 21.08 -3.49 -7.15
C PHE A 394 21.87 -4.23 -6.07
N ASP A 395 22.43 -3.48 -5.12
CA ASP A 395 23.07 -4.10 -3.96
C ASP A 395 22.02 -4.39 -2.88
N ALA A 396 21.44 -5.59 -2.95
CA ALA A 396 20.47 -6.09 -1.98
C ALA A 396 21.09 -6.39 -0.60
N LYS A 397 22.42 -6.52 -0.51
CA LYS A 397 23.07 -7.02 0.69
C LYS A 397 22.89 -6.08 1.89
N PRO A 398 23.17 -4.76 1.82
CA PRO A 398 23.01 -3.86 2.97
C PRO A 398 21.61 -3.88 3.59
N PRO A 399 20.50 -3.67 2.83
CA PRO A 399 19.16 -3.70 3.43
C PRO A 399 18.75 -5.09 3.92
N THR A 400 19.22 -6.16 3.26
CA THR A 400 18.94 -7.53 3.71
C THR A 400 19.68 -7.85 5.02
N SER A 401 20.95 -7.46 5.14
CA SER A 401 21.72 -7.62 6.38
C SER A 401 21.13 -6.80 7.53
N ALA A 402 20.81 -5.52 7.30
CA ALA A 402 20.20 -4.67 8.32
C ALA A 402 18.87 -5.27 8.83
N TYR A 403 18.08 -5.84 7.93
CA TYR A 403 16.87 -6.56 8.28
C TYR A 403 17.14 -7.79 9.17
N PHE A 404 18.11 -8.63 8.82
CA PHE A 404 18.45 -9.79 9.63
C PHE A 404 19.00 -9.44 11.00
N ASP A 405 19.83 -8.40 11.07
CA ASP A 405 20.40 -7.93 12.34
C ASP A 405 19.27 -7.43 13.27
N ALA A 406 18.30 -6.68 12.71
CA ALA A 406 17.12 -6.20 13.44
C ALA A 406 16.26 -7.30 14.07
N ARG A 407 16.15 -8.48 13.44
CA ARG A 407 15.42 -9.64 14.01
C ARG A 407 15.98 -10.12 15.35
N THR A 408 17.26 -9.88 15.58
CA THR A 408 17.95 -10.26 16.82
C THR A 408 18.03 -9.11 17.83
N SER A 409 17.55 -7.92 17.45
CA SER A 409 17.59 -6.73 18.30
C SER A 409 16.62 -6.85 19.49
N PRO A 410 17.04 -6.45 20.71
CA PRO A 410 16.15 -6.33 21.86
C PRO A 410 15.01 -5.33 21.66
N LEU A 411 15.20 -4.35 20.77
CA LEU A 411 14.22 -3.32 20.46
C LEU A 411 13.03 -3.86 19.64
N LEU A 412 13.14 -5.05 19.06
CA LEU A 412 12.17 -5.60 18.13
C LEU A 412 10.71 -5.55 18.61
N LYS A 413 10.48 -5.73 19.92
CA LYS A 413 9.14 -5.68 20.52
C LYS A 413 8.41 -4.35 20.31
N ASP A 414 9.13 -3.26 20.08
CA ASP A 414 8.61 -1.90 19.97
C ASP A 414 8.31 -1.50 18.51
N TYR A 415 8.65 -2.35 17.52
CA TYR A 415 8.60 -2.03 16.08
C TYR A 415 7.61 -2.91 15.31
N ARG A 416 6.40 -3.10 15.84
CA ARG A 416 5.36 -3.86 15.14
C ARG A 416 4.91 -3.15 13.86
N ILE A 417 5.01 -3.83 12.72
CA ILE A 417 4.43 -3.42 11.45
C ILE A 417 2.92 -3.66 11.52
N ASP A 418 2.17 -2.64 11.13
CA ASP A 418 0.77 -2.83 10.78
C ASP A 418 0.66 -3.55 9.42
N THR A 419 0.30 -4.82 9.47
CA THR A 419 0.17 -5.73 8.33
C THR A 419 -1.19 -5.66 7.64
N SER A 420 -2.16 -4.97 8.24
CA SER A 420 -3.47 -4.81 7.64
C SER A 420 -3.44 -3.99 6.33
N ASN A 421 -2.35 -3.24 6.15
CA ASN A 421 -1.98 -2.48 4.96
C ASN A 421 -1.59 -3.31 3.72
N PHE A 422 -1.57 -4.65 3.82
CA PHE A 422 -1.38 -5.55 2.67
C PHE A 422 -2.48 -6.61 2.56
N THR A 423 -3.30 -6.80 3.60
CA THR A 423 -4.42 -7.78 3.57
C THR A 423 -5.49 -7.47 2.52
N ARG A 424 -5.40 -6.34 1.83
CA ARG A 424 -6.37 -5.87 0.82
C ARG A 424 -5.79 -5.65 -0.58
N ALA A 425 -4.54 -6.04 -0.81
CA ALA A 425 -3.82 -5.91 -2.09
C ALA A 425 -4.55 -6.50 -3.31
N ALA A 426 -5.59 -7.31 -3.08
CA ALA A 426 -6.45 -7.87 -4.11
C ALA A 426 -7.94 -7.54 -3.91
N MET A 427 -8.29 -6.37 -3.36
CA MET A 427 -9.70 -5.98 -3.33
C MET A 427 -10.29 -6.15 -4.73
N LEU A 428 -11.44 -6.81 -4.87
CA LEU A 428 -12.05 -7.13 -6.16
C LEU A 428 -12.68 -5.85 -6.73
N ARG A 429 -12.00 -5.26 -7.70
CA ARG A 429 -12.10 -3.81 -7.94
C ARG A 429 -13.34 -3.41 -8.71
N GLU A 430 -14.23 -2.76 -7.99
CA GLU A 430 -15.22 -1.86 -8.55
C GLU A 430 -14.53 -0.56 -8.98
N ASN A 431 -15.12 0.12 -9.94
CA ASN A 431 -14.59 1.39 -10.44
C ASN A 431 -15.10 2.49 -9.51
N PHE A 432 -14.27 2.97 -8.58
CA PHE A 432 -14.60 4.09 -7.72
C PHE A 432 -14.24 5.42 -8.38
N ALA A 433 -14.85 6.51 -7.91
CA ALA A 433 -14.46 7.88 -8.23
C ALA A 433 -13.07 8.14 -7.63
N ALA A 434 -12.02 7.62 -8.26
CA ALA A 434 -10.67 8.02 -7.95
C ALA A 434 -10.52 9.49 -8.36
N GLY A 435 -10.68 10.40 -7.39
CA GLY A 435 -10.27 11.79 -7.56
C GLY A 435 -8.84 11.87 -8.08
N THR A 436 -8.58 12.84 -8.96
CA THR A 436 -7.33 13.11 -9.70
C THR A 436 -6.55 11.85 -10.13
N LYS A 437 -6.93 11.29 -11.29
CA LYS A 437 -6.18 10.22 -11.99
C LYS A 437 -4.67 10.49 -11.96
N LEU A 438 -3.90 9.51 -11.47
CA LEU A 438 -2.46 9.66 -11.32
C LEU A 438 -1.84 10.06 -12.66
N THR A 439 -1.04 11.13 -12.65
CA THR A 439 -0.27 11.50 -13.84
C THR A 439 0.96 10.60 -13.91
N TYR A 440 1.14 9.94 -15.04
CA TYR A 440 2.33 9.12 -15.27
C TYR A 440 3.37 9.95 -16.00
N ILE A 441 4.54 10.14 -15.39
CA ILE A 441 5.61 11.01 -15.89
C ILE A 441 6.89 10.27 -16.25
#